data_AF-A0AAQ3L5K4-F1
#
_entry.id   AF-A0AAQ3L5K4-F1
#
_cell.length_a   1.000
_cell.length_b   1.000
_cell.length_c   1.000
_cell.angle_alpha   90.00
_cell.angle_beta   90.00
_cell.angle_gamma   90.00
#
_symmetry.space_group_name_H-M   'P 1'
#
loop_
_entity.id
_entity.type
_entity.pdbx_description
1 polymer ?
#
loop_
_entity_poly.entity_id
_entity_poly.type
_entity_poly.pdbx_seq_one_letter_code
_entity_poly.pdbx_strand_id
1 'polypeptide(L)'
;MLSLKCTPPYMSGVSLITLPQKSSHIVVCGARGPRPRYPRVWRTTKRIGTISKSQKLVECIKGLSNVKEEVYGALDSFIAWDLEFPLIVVKKSLKTLEFEKEWKRIIQVIKWMFSKGQGRTMGTYYTLLNALAEDGRLEEAEELWTKIFSENLENLPRIFFMKMISLYYKKDEHEKMFEIFADMEELGVRPDQTIVNMLADVFEKLGMLDKCDKLKSKYPPPTWEYRYFKGRRVRKQVKQIYSSNMRPELPFDNGVTTEYVRNSI
;
A
#
# COMPACT_ATOMS: atom_id res chain seq x y z
N MET A 1 103.40 19.47 -27.35
CA MET A 1 102.29 18.63 -26.85
C MET A 1 101.11 19.55 -26.54
N LEU A 2 99.99 19.30 -27.24
CA LEU A 2 98.66 19.91 -27.16
C LEU A 2 98.08 19.76 -25.72
N SER A 3 97.08 20.47 -25.20
CA SER A 3 96.05 21.41 -25.66
C SER A 3 95.42 22.00 -24.37
N LEU A 4 95.23 23.32 -24.25
CA LEU A 4 93.97 24.07 -24.44
C LEU A 4 92.82 23.83 -23.44
N LYS A 5 92.30 24.99 -23.00
CA LYS A 5 91.18 25.28 -22.09
C LYS A 5 89.85 24.71 -22.57
N CYS A 6 88.91 24.44 -21.64
CA CYS A 6 87.48 24.73 -21.80
C CYS A 6 86.71 24.56 -20.47
N THR A 7 85.95 25.59 -20.09
CA THR A 7 84.87 25.58 -19.09
C THR A 7 83.63 24.86 -19.61
N PRO A 8 82.81 24.24 -18.73
CA PRO A 8 81.38 24.10 -19.00
C PRO A 8 80.48 24.78 -17.94
N PRO A 9 79.31 25.30 -18.35
CA PRO A 9 78.30 25.90 -17.47
C PRO A 9 77.14 24.94 -17.12
N TYR A 10 76.35 25.34 -16.11
CA TYR A 10 74.90 25.12 -15.92
C TYR A 10 74.32 23.69 -15.91
N MET A 11 73.76 23.30 -14.75
CA MET A 11 72.40 22.70 -14.66
C MET A 11 71.78 23.03 -13.29
N SER A 12 70.49 23.34 -13.35
CA SER A 12 69.64 24.08 -12.42
C SER A 12 69.18 23.33 -11.15
N GLY A 13 68.70 24.12 -10.18
CA GLY A 13 68.23 23.73 -8.85
C GLY A 13 67.32 22.51 -8.75
N VAL A 14 67.58 21.72 -7.71
CA VAL A 14 66.73 20.61 -7.24
C VAL A 14 65.69 21.20 -6.28
N SER A 15 64.46 21.35 -6.75
CA SER A 15 63.29 21.58 -5.88
C SER A 15 62.65 20.24 -5.52
N LEU A 16 62.41 20.02 -4.22
CA LEU A 16 61.72 18.85 -3.68
C LEU A 16 60.35 18.65 -4.35
N ILE A 17 60.17 17.54 -5.06
CA ILE A 17 58.87 17.05 -5.50
C ILE A 17 58.38 16.06 -4.44
N THR A 18 57.33 16.45 -3.71
CA THR A 18 56.57 15.54 -2.85
C THR A 18 55.80 14.56 -3.75
N LEU A 19 56.13 13.27 -3.67
CA LEU A 19 55.34 12.21 -4.29
C LEU A 19 54.12 11.91 -3.39
N PRO A 20 52.87 12.01 -3.86
CA PRO A 20 51.75 11.40 -3.17
C PRO A 20 51.66 9.92 -3.54
N GLN A 21 51.59 9.08 -2.51
CA GLN A 21 51.41 7.64 -2.62
C GLN A 21 50.11 7.28 -3.37
N LYS A 22 50.22 6.33 -4.31
CA LYS A 22 49.06 5.66 -4.94
C LYS A 22 48.42 4.69 -3.94
N SER A 23 47.09 4.72 -3.83
CA SER A 23 46.22 3.64 -4.34
C SER A 23 44.78 3.79 -3.83
N SER A 24 43.84 3.88 -4.76
CA SER A 24 42.58 3.14 -4.66
C SER A 24 42.00 2.98 -6.06
N HIS A 25 41.58 1.76 -6.34
CA HIS A 25 41.21 1.23 -7.64
C HIS A 25 40.10 2.03 -8.31
N ILE A 26 40.42 2.77 -9.37
CA ILE A 26 39.44 3.20 -10.36
C ILE A 26 39.41 2.13 -11.44
N VAL A 27 38.45 1.21 -11.35
CA VAL A 27 38.07 0.37 -12.49
C VAL A 27 37.08 1.20 -13.30
N VAL A 28 37.54 1.78 -14.42
CA VAL A 28 36.65 2.36 -15.42
C VAL A 28 36.11 1.21 -16.27
N CYS A 29 34.96 0.67 -15.89
CA CYS A 29 34.17 -0.15 -16.81
C CYS A 29 33.55 0.76 -17.87
N GLY A 30 34.06 0.69 -19.10
CA GLY A 30 33.43 1.31 -20.26
C GLY A 30 32.14 0.57 -20.61
N ALA A 31 31.00 1.08 -20.12
CA ALA A 31 29.69 0.67 -20.62
C ALA A 31 29.36 1.52 -21.85
N ARG A 32 29.24 0.86 -23.01
CA ARG A 32 28.71 1.44 -24.25
C ARG A 32 27.28 1.91 -24.01
N GLY A 33 27.05 3.21 -24.09
CA GLY A 33 25.71 3.81 -24.11
C GLY A 33 25.68 5.23 -23.50
N PRO A 34 24.92 6.18 -24.07
CA PRO A 34 24.78 7.51 -23.50
C PRO A 34 24.06 7.42 -22.15
N ARG A 35 24.80 7.69 -21.07
CA ARG A 35 24.26 7.88 -19.72
C ARG A 35 23.17 8.97 -19.79
N PRO A 36 21.93 8.71 -19.32
CA PRO A 36 20.85 9.70 -19.44
C PRO A 36 21.22 11.03 -18.77
N ARG A 37 20.96 12.15 -19.48
CA ARG A 37 21.13 13.51 -18.96
C ARG A 37 19.91 13.92 -18.13
N TYR A 38 19.80 13.42 -16.90
CA TYR A 38 18.80 13.91 -15.93
C TYR A 38 19.48 14.74 -14.81
N PRO A 39 18.75 15.61 -14.10
CA PRO A 39 19.35 16.60 -13.21
C PRO A 39 20.07 15.93 -12.03
N ARG A 40 21.18 16.55 -11.62
CA ARG A 40 22.07 16.13 -10.52
C ARG A 40 21.43 16.33 -9.14
N VAL A 41 20.29 15.69 -8.84
CA VAL A 41 19.55 15.95 -7.58
C VAL A 41 20.10 15.16 -6.37
N TRP A 42 20.93 14.14 -6.61
CA TRP A 42 21.28 13.14 -5.58
C TRP A 42 22.78 12.97 -5.30
N ARG A 43 23.57 14.06 -5.32
CA ARG A 43 24.93 14.03 -4.74
C ARG A 43 24.92 14.57 -3.32
N THR A 44 25.19 13.71 -2.35
CA THR A 44 25.48 14.14 -0.97
C THR A 44 26.70 13.39 -0.44
N THR A 45 27.69 14.14 0.01
CA THR A 45 29.05 13.70 0.36
C THR A 45 29.14 13.05 1.75
N LYS A 46 28.03 12.92 2.48
CA LYS A 46 27.96 12.33 3.84
C LYS A 46 26.91 11.21 3.88
N ARG A 47 27.10 10.17 4.71
CA ARG A 47 26.09 9.13 4.95
C ARG A 47 24.84 9.76 5.58
N ILE A 48 23.80 9.96 4.76
CA ILE A 48 22.49 10.43 5.23
C ILE A 48 21.76 9.26 5.88
N GLY A 49 21.24 9.48 7.09
CA GLY A 49 20.43 8.48 7.79
C GLY A 49 19.09 8.21 7.08
N THR A 50 18.49 7.04 7.35
CA THR A 50 17.23 6.59 6.74
C THR A 50 16.10 7.61 6.87
N ILE A 51 16.06 8.34 7.99
CA ILE A 51 15.03 9.37 8.27
C ILE A 51 15.18 10.54 7.29
N SER A 52 16.37 11.13 7.21
CA SER A 52 16.64 12.25 6.32
C SER A 52 16.52 11.83 4.84
N LYS A 53 16.88 10.60 4.48
CA LYS A 53 16.60 10.04 3.14
C LYS A 53 15.10 10.01 2.84
N SER A 54 14.27 9.56 3.78
CA SER A 54 12.81 9.49 3.58
C SER A 54 12.18 10.88 3.48
N GLN A 55 12.60 11.84 4.29
CA GLN A 55 12.11 13.22 4.21
C GLN A 55 12.47 13.85 2.86
N LYS A 56 13.73 13.70 2.43
CA LYS A 56 14.16 14.20 1.12
C LYS A 56 13.40 13.54 -0.03
N LEU A 57 13.08 12.24 0.09
CA LEU A 57 12.25 11.55 -0.90
C LEU A 57 10.84 12.15 -0.96
N VAL A 58 10.20 12.41 0.19
CA VAL A 58 8.88 13.06 0.26
C VAL A 58 8.91 14.46 -0.37
N GLU A 59 9.88 15.29 -0.02
CA GLU A 59 10.05 16.64 -0.59
C GLU A 59 10.19 16.59 -2.11
N CYS A 60 11.01 15.66 -2.63
CA CYS A 60 11.17 15.49 -4.06
C CYS A 60 9.87 15.06 -4.74
N ILE A 61 9.18 14.04 -4.22
CA ILE A 61 7.92 13.54 -4.81
C ILE A 61 6.86 14.64 -4.87
N LYS A 62 6.77 15.48 -3.83
CA LYS A 62 5.83 16.60 -3.80
C LYS A 62 6.09 17.64 -4.89
N GLY A 63 7.37 17.91 -5.19
CA GLY A 63 7.77 18.91 -6.18
C GLY A 63 7.68 18.46 -7.65
N LEU A 64 7.39 17.19 -7.92
CA LEU A 64 7.31 16.66 -9.29
C LEU A 64 5.95 17.00 -9.94
N SER A 65 5.86 16.91 -11.26
CA SER A 65 4.54 16.95 -11.91
C SER A 65 3.76 15.65 -11.66
N ASN A 66 2.51 15.59 -12.14
CA ASN A 66 1.69 14.38 -12.07
C ASN A 66 1.97 13.40 -13.23
N VAL A 67 2.92 13.71 -14.11
CA VAL A 67 3.29 12.84 -15.23
C VAL A 67 4.00 11.60 -14.71
N LYS A 68 3.48 10.42 -15.08
CA LYS A 68 4.00 9.11 -14.66
C LYS A 68 5.51 9.00 -14.90
N GLU A 69 5.99 9.41 -16.06
CA GLU A 69 7.39 9.29 -16.46
C GLU A 69 8.33 10.12 -15.59
N GLU A 70 7.94 11.35 -15.23
CA GLU A 70 8.74 12.20 -14.36
C GLU A 70 8.84 11.63 -12.95
N VAL A 71 7.70 11.17 -12.41
CA VAL A 71 7.66 10.56 -11.08
C VAL A 71 8.47 9.28 -11.04
N TYR A 72 8.29 8.40 -12.03
CA TYR A 72 8.97 7.11 -12.06
C TYR A 72 10.46 7.28 -12.37
N GLY A 73 10.82 8.22 -13.25
CA GLY A 73 12.21 8.55 -13.56
C GLY A 73 12.95 9.15 -12.36
N ALA A 74 12.29 10.01 -11.58
CA ALA A 74 12.85 10.56 -10.34
C ALA A 74 13.05 9.46 -9.28
N LEU A 75 12.07 8.57 -9.12
CA LEU A 75 12.16 7.44 -8.18
C LEU A 75 13.21 6.40 -8.62
N ASP A 76 13.36 6.14 -9.91
CA ASP A 76 14.41 5.27 -10.45
C ASP A 76 15.80 5.90 -10.25
N SER A 77 15.92 7.22 -10.47
CA SER A 77 17.15 7.97 -10.19
C SER A 77 17.52 7.97 -8.71
N PHE A 78 16.53 7.90 -7.82
CA PHE A 78 16.73 7.79 -6.38
C PHE A 78 17.32 6.43 -5.99
N ILE A 79 16.84 5.34 -6.61
CA ILE A 79 17.34 3.98 -6.35
C ILE A 79 18.71 3.73 -6.98
N ALA A 80 19.06 4.38 -8.08
CA ALA A 80 20.25 4.07 -8.88
C ALA A 80 21.59 4.04 -8.11
N TRP A 81 21.65 4.60 -6.90
CA TRP A 81 22.84 4.64 -6.05
C TRP A 81 22.81 3.69 -4.84
N ASP A 82 21.66 3.07 -4.54
CA ASP A 82 21.52 2.13 -3.43
C ASP A 82 21.73 0.69 -3.93
N LEU A 83 22.48 -0.10 -3.15
CA LEU A 83 22.80 -1.51 -3.47
C LEU A 83 21.56 -2.43 -3.39
N GLU A 84 20.59 -2.05 -2.56
CA GLU A 84 19.34 -2.76 -2.32
C GLU A 84 18.16 -1.81 -2.52
N PHE A 85 16.99 -2.35 -2.89
CA PHE A 85 15.77 -1.53 -3.01
C PHE A 85 15.47 -0.89 -1.65
N PRO A 86 15.32 0.45 -1.55
CA PRO A 86 15.22 1.15 -0.28
C PRO A 86 13.82 1.03 0.36
N LEU A 87 13.33 -0.19 0.57
CA LEU A 87 11.98 -0.53 1.09
C LEU A 87 11.65 0.24 2.38
N ILE A 88 12.61 0.31 3.31
CA ILE A 88 12.41 0.98 4.61
C ILE A 88 12.20 2.49 4.41
N VAL A 89 13.01 3.11 3.54
CA VAL A 89 12.93 4.54 3.23
C VAL A 89 11.60 4.84 2.54
N VAL A 90 11.21 4.05 1.55
CA VAL A 90 9.95 4.22 0.82
C VAL A 90 8.76 3.99 1.74
N LYS A 91 8.75 2.93 2.56
CA LYS A 91 7.69 2.66 3.54
C LYS A 91 7.55 3.80 4.55
N LYS A 92 8.67 4.38 5.01
CA LYS A 92 8.65 5.54 5.90
C LYS A 92 8.09 6.78 5.19
N SER A 93 8.48 7.00 3.94
CA SER A 93 7.98 8.10 3.11
C SER A 93 6.47 7.99 2.85
N LEU A 94 5.97 6.77 2.57
CA LEU A 94 4.54 6.49 2.42
C LEU A 94 3.76 6.84 3.69
N LYS A 95 4.28 6.49 4.87
CA LYS A 95 3.65 6.88 6.14
C LYS A 95 3.59 8.40 6.34
N THR A 96 4.65 9.12 5.94
CA THR A 96 4.65 10.58 5.98
C THR A 96 3.62 11.17 5.01
N LEU A 97 3.57 10.68 3.77
CA LEU A 97 2.58 11.10 2.78
C LEU A 97 1.14 10.78 3.24
N GLU A 98 0.93 9.66 3.93
CA GLU A 98 -0.37 9.27 4.50
C GLU A 98 -0.82 10.24 5.60
N PHE A 99 0.10 10.65 6.48
CA PHE A 99 -0.18 11.68 7.50
C PHE A 99 -0.54 13.03 6.86
N GLU A 100 0.09 13.36 5.74
CA GLU A 100 -0.15 14.59 4.99
C GLU A 100 -1.32 14.50 4.00
N LYS A 101 -1.95 13.32 3.86
CA LYS A 101 -3.08 13.04 2.97
C LYS A 101 -2.80 13.28 1.48
N GLU A 102 -1.56 13.05 1.05
CA GLU A 102 -1.14 13.17 -0.35
C GLU A 102 -1.49 11.89 -1.15
N TRP A 103 -2.79 11.58 -1.27
CA TRP A 103 -3.28 10.30 -1.81
C TRP A 103 -2.77 9.99 -3.23
N LYS A 104 -2.75 10.99 -4.12
CA LYS A 104 -2.22 10.87 -5.48
C LYS A 104 -0.77 10.39 -5.50
N ARG A 105 0.06 10.95 -4.62
CA ARG A 105 1.48 10.59 -4.52
C ARG A 105 1.66 9.19 -3.95
N ILE A 106 0.86 8.82 -2.96
CA ILE A 106 0.85 7.46 -2.39
C ILE A 106 0.54 6.44 -3.49
N ILE A 107 -0.47 6.69 -4.32
CA ILE A 107 -0.83 5.81 -5.44
C ILE A 107 0.35 5.67 -6.42
N GLN A 108 0.96 6.79 -6.83
CA GLN A 108 2.09 6.79 -7.76
C GLN A 108 3.28 5.99 -7.22
N VAL A 109 3.66 6.22 -5.95
CA VAL A 109 4.80 5.54 -5.32
C VAL A 109 4.53 4.05 -5.18
N ILE A 110 3.34 3.64 -4.73
CA ILE A 110 3.03 2.21 -4.58
C ILE A 110 2.97 1.52 -5.95
N LYS A 111 2.33 2.13 -6.97
CA LYS A 111 2.32 1.56 -8.32
C LYS A 111 3.73 1.43 -8.91
N TRP A 112 4.60 2.41 -8.66
CA TRP A 112 6.01 2.31 -9.02
C TRP A 112 6.70 1.15 -8.29
N MET A 113 6.52 1.01 -6.96
CA MET A 113 7.08 -0.13 -6.20
C MET A 113 6.63 -1.48 -6.80
N PHE A 114 5.35 -1.62 -7.14
CA PHE A 114 4.80 -2.83 -7.73
C PHE A 114 5.37 -3.13 -9.12
N SER A 115 5.69 -2.10 -9.91
CA SER A 115 6.34 -2.24 -11.22
C SER A 115 7.77 -2.79 -11.13
N LYS A 116 8.45 -2.59 -9.98
CA LYS A 116 9.76 -3.18 -9.68
C LYS A 116 9.66 -4.55 -9.03
N GLY A 117 8.45 -5.09 -8.86
CA GLY A 117 8.21 -6.36 -8.17
C GLY A 117 8.44 -6.29 -6.66
N GLN A 118 8.47 -5.10 -6.07
CA GLN A 118 8.83 -4.90 -4.67
C GLN A 118 7.62 -4.54 -3.81
N GLY A 119 7.68 -4.91 -2.52
CA GLY A 119 6.73 -4.47 -1.51
C GLY A 119 5.27 -4.88 -1.72
N ARG A 120 5.01 -6.02 -2.37
CA ARG A 120 3.66 -6.61 -2.50
C ARG A 120 3.28 -7.31 -1.19
N THR A 121 2.67 -6.57 -0.26
CA THR A 121 2.21 -7.09 1.04
C THR A 121 0.76 -6.67 1.27
N MET A 122 0.03 -7.39 2.13
CA MET A 122 -1.35 -7.00 2.48
C MET A 122 -1.44 -5.56 3.00
N GLY A 123 -0.45 -5.10 3.77
CA GLY A 123 -0.41 -3.73 4.24
C GLY A 123 -0.33 -2.71 3.08
N THR A 124 0.54 -2.95 2.09
CA THR A 124 0.67 -2.07 0.93
C THR A 124 -0.55 -2.10 0.02
N TYR A 125 -1.17 -3.27 -0.15
CA TYR A 125 -2.45 -3.39 -0.86
C TYR A 125 -3.56 -2.60 -0.17
N TYR A 126 -3.68 -2.71 1.15
CA TYR A 126 -4.66 -1.93 1.91
C TYR A 126 -4.39 -0.42 1.82
N THR A 127 -3.14 0.02 1.94
CA THR A 127 -2.78 1.44 1.80
C THR A 127 -3.11 1.96 0.39
N LEU A 128 -2.85 1.17 -0.65
CA LEU A 128 -3.22 1.53 -2.02
C LEU A 128 -4.73 1.63 -2.19
N LEU A 129 -5.49 0.64 -1.71
CA LEU A 129 -6.95 0.65 -1.76
C LEU A 129 -7.53 1.86 -1.03
N ASN A 130 -6.99 2.16 0.16
CA ASN A 130 -7.37 3.34 0.93
C ASN A 130 -7.08 4.64 0.16
N ALA A 131 -5.89 4.76 -0.42
CA ALA A 131 -5.52 5.95 -1.19
C ALA A 131 -6.37 6.13 -2.45
N LEU A 132 -6.72 5.05 -3.16
CA LEU A 132 -7.63 5.10 -4.31
C LEU A 132 -9.04 5.54 -3.90
N ALA A 133 -9.55 5.02 -2.78
CA ALA A 133 -10.85 5.39 -2.23
C ALA A 133 -10.90 6.87 -1.84
N GLU A 134 -9.86 7.38 -1.15
CA GLU A 134 -9.80 8.79 -0.71
C GLU A 134 -9.49 9.77 -1.86
N ASP A 135 -8.79 9.33 -2.92
CA ASP A 135 -8.59 10.11 -4.15
C ASP A 135 -9.81 10.08 -5.09
N GLY A 136 -10.83 9.26 -4.78
CA GLY A 136 -12.08 9.15 -5.54
C GLY A 136 -11.99 8.30 -6.81
N ARG A 137 -10.92 7.52 -6.99
CA ARG A 137 -10.69 6.64 -8.16
C ARG A 137 -11.34 5.28 -7.93
N LEU A 138 -12.67 5.24 -8.03
CA LEU A 138 -13.48 4.06 -7.71
C LEU A 138 -13.17 2.88 -8.64
N GLU A 139 -13.14 3.08 -9.96
CA GLU A 139 -12.87 2.01 -10.94
C GLU A 139 -11.56 1.26 -10.64
N GLU A 140 -10.49 2.00 -10.37
CA GLU A 140 -9.19 1.40 -10.03
C GLU A 140 -9.19 0.71 -8.66
N ALA A 141 -10.02 1.17 -7.72
CA ALA A 141 -10.21 0.49 -6.44
C ALA A 141 -10.93 -0.85 -6.63
N GLU A 142 -11.91 -0.92 -7.54
CA GLU A 142 -12.62 -2.17 -7.90
C GLU A 142 -11.70 -3.15 -8.63
N GLU A 143 -10.90 -2.67 -9.60
CA GLU A 143 -9.88 -3.50 -10.27
C GLU A 143 -8.87 -4.06 -9.26
N LEU A 144 -8.46 -3.25 -8.29
CA LEU A 144 -7.54 -3.71 -7.24
C LEU A 144 -8.23 -4.72 -6.31
N TRP A 145 -9.48 -4.46 -5.92
CA TRP A 145 -10.28 -5.36 -5.10
C TRP A 145 -10.43 -6.73 -5.76
N THR A 146 -10.92 -6.78 -6.99
CA THR A 146 -11.13 -8.03 -7.74
C THR A 146 -9.84 -8.83 -7.87
N LYS A 147 -8.72 -8.17 -8.13
CA LYS A 147 -7.41 -8.81 -8.15
C LYS A 147 -7.03 -9.40 -6.79
N ILE A 148 -7.14 -8.63 -5.71
CA ILE A 148 -6.78 -9.10 -4.36
C ILE A 148 -7.72 -10.24 -3.93
N PHE A 149 -9.01 -10.10 -4.20
CA PHE A 149 -10.04 -11.06 -3.84
C PHE A 149 -9.81 -12.40 -4.54
N SER A 150 -9.60 -12.40 -5.86
CA SER A 150 -9.30 -13.62 -6.63
C SER A 150 -8.00 -14.31 -6.21
N GLU A 151 -6.97 -13.55 -5.83
CA GLU A 151 -5.68 -14.09 -5.38
C GLU A 151 -5.73 -14.63 -3.92
N ASN A 152 -6.67 -14.17 -3.07
CA ASN A 152 -6.62 -14.37 -1.62
C ASN A 152 -7.97 -14.73 -0.95
N LEU A 153 -8.87 -15.40 -1.69
CA LEU A 153 -10.27 -15.67 -1.31
C LEU A 153 -10.48 -16.04 0.18
N GLU A 154 -9.73 -17.00 0.72
CA GLU A 154 -9.96 -17.49 2.09
C GLU A 154 -9.28 -16.67 3.19
N ASN A 155 -8.24 -15.89 2.85
CA ASN A 155 -7.35 -15.26 3.82
C ASN A 155 -7.44 -13.72 3.83
N LEU A 156 -8.48 -13.17 3.21
CA LEU A 156 -8.61 -11.73 3.09
C LEU A 156 -8.98 -11.09 4.44
N PRO A 157 -8.18 -10.15 4.97
CA PRO A 157 -8.47 -9.51 6.24
C PRO A 157 -9.77 -8.70 6.19
N ARG A 158 -10.58 -8.76 7.26
CA ARG A 158 -11.85 -8.03 7.42
C ARG A 158 -11.78 -6.53 7.06
N ILE A 159 -10.64 -5.88 7.30
CA ILE A 159 -10.43 -4.46 7.02
C ILE A 159 -10.63 -4.11 5.53
N PHE A 160 -10.39 -5.06 4.62
CA PHE A 160 -10.59 -4.84 3.18
C PHE A 160 -12.08 -4.77 2.83
N PHE A 161 -12.89 -5.72 3.32
CA PHE A 161 -14.36 -5.69 3.18
C PHE A 161 -14.93 -4.40 3.76
N MET A 162 -14.52 -4.03 4.98
CA MET A 162 -14.94 -2.78 5.61
C MET A 162 -14.64 -1.56 4.74
N LYS A 163 -13.46 -1.53 4.09
CA LYS A 163 -13.05 -0.43 3.21
C LYS A 163 -13.92 -0.35 1.96
N MET A 164 -14.19 -1.47 1.28
CA MET A 164 -15.05 -1.50 0.09
C MET A 164 -16.51 -1.15 0.41
N ILE A 165 -17.07 -1.73 1.48
CA ILE A 165 -18.43 -1.40 1.93
C ILE A 165 -18.53 0.10 2.26
N SER A 166 -17.54 0.66 2.96
CA SER A 166 -17.52 2.10 3.24
C SER A 166 -17.38 2.96 1.98
N LEU A 167 -16.63 2.51 0.98
CA LEU A 167 -16.50 3.20 -0.30
C LEU A 167 -17.84 3.25 -1.05
N TYR A 168 -18.51 2.11 -1.19
CA TYR A 168 -19.81 2.04 -1.87
C TYR A 168 -20.90 2.79 -1.12
N TYR A 169 -20.91 2.70 0.22
CA TYR A 169 -21.82 3.46 1.06
C TYR A 169 -21.68 4.98 0.84
N LYS A 170 -20.45 5.50 0.70
CA LYS A 170 -20.21 6.94 0.42
C LYS A 170 -20.59 7.37 -1.01
N LYS A 171 -20.73 6.42 -1.92
CA LYS A 171 -21.02 6.65 -3.35
C LYS A 171 -22.47 6.33 -3.71
N ASP A 172 -23.29 5.94 -2.72
CA ASP A 172 -24.67 5.48 -2.88
C ASP A 172 -24.81 4.27 -3.84
N GLU A 173 -23.74 3.49 -3.99
CA GLU A 173 -23.70 2.26 -4.81
C GLU A 173 -24.17 1.06 -3.96
N HIS A 174 -25.46 1.06 -3.59
CA HIS A 174 -26.01 0.13 -2.61
C HIS A 174 -26.01 -1.34 -3.06
N GLU A 175 -26.18 -1.61 -4.36
CA GLU A 175 -26.19 -2.98 -4.90
C GLU A 175 -24.83 -3.67 -4.68
N LYS A 176 -23.74 -3.03 -5.13
CA LYS A 176 -22.36 -3.49 -4.92
C LYS A 176 -22.02 -3.60 -3.42
N MET A 177 -22.55 -2.71 -2.59
CA MET A 177 -22.38 -2.80 -1.14
C MET A 177 -22.97 -4.10 -0.57
N PHE A 178 -24.13 -4.54 -1.06
CA PHE A 178 -24.76 -5.79 -0.64
C PHE A 178 -24.03 -7.02 -1.18
N GLU A 179 -23.48 -6.96 -2.39
CA GLU A 179 -22.64 -8.03 -2.95
C GLU A 179 -21.41 -8.29 -2.07
N ILE A 180 -20.66 -7.24 -1.71
CA ILE A 180 -19.48 -7.39 -0.82
C ILE A 180 -19.88 -7.92 0.55
N PHE A 181 -21.07 -7.55 1.05
CA PHE A 181 -21.58 -8.08 2.31
C PHE A 181 -21.94 -9.57 2.22
N ALA A 182 -22.54 -10.00 1.11
CA ALA A 182 -22.84 -11.41 0.87
C ALA A 182 -21.54 -12.23 0.80
N ASP A 183 -20.55 -11.79 0.01
CA ASP A 183 -19.22 -12.42 -0.05
C ASP A 183 -18.58 -12.54 1.33
N MET A 184 -18.71 -11.50 2.15
CA MET A 184 -18.19 -11.47 3.51
C MET A 184 -18.86 -12.54 4.40
N GLU A 185 -20.18 -12.73 4.27
CA GLU A 185 -20.92 -13.76 5.01
C GLU A 185 -20.61 -15.17 4.50
N GLU A 186 -20.48 -15.37 3.19
CA GLU A 186 -20.13 -16.66 2.56
C GLU A 186 -18.75 -17.14 2.97
N LEU A 187 -17.78 -16.22 3.08
CA LEU A 187 -16.43 -16.51 3.57
C LEU A 187 -16.37 -16.66 5.10
N GLY A 188 -17.51 -16.57 5.80
CA GLY A 188 -17.57 -16.68 7.26
C GLY A 188 -16.90 -15.52 7.99
N VAL A 189 -16.62 -14.41 7.30
CA VAL A 189 -16.00 -13.22 7.89
C VAL A 189 -17.09 -12.42 8.59
N ARG A 190 -16.99 -12.32 9.91
CA ARG A 190 -18.02 -11.61 10.68
C ARG A 190 -17.96 -10.09 10.46
N PRO A 191 -19.08 -9.40 10.15
CA PRO A 191 -19.14 -7.94 10.03
C PRO A 191 -18.90 -7.25 11.37
N ASP A 192 -18.20 -6.11 11.30
CA ASP A 192 -18.07 -5.18 12.42
C ASP A 192 -19.34 -4.35 12.59
N GLN A 193 -19.56 -3.80 13.79
CA GLN A 193 -20.76 -2.99 14.06
C GLN A 193 -20.90 -1.80 13.11
N THR A 194 -19.78 -1.21 12.69
CA THR A 194 -19.77 -0.13 11.70
C THR A 194 -20.38 -0.58 10.37
N ILE A 195 -20.06 -1.79 9.90
CA ILE A 195 -20.62 -2.37 8.68
C ILE A 195 -22.12 -2.59 8.85
N VAL A 196 -22.53 -3.20 9.97
CA VAL A 196 -23.94 -3.45 10.29
C VAL A 196 -24.74 -2.15 10.31
N ASN A 197 -24.20 -1.08 10.89
CA ASN A 197 -24.86 0.22 10.95
C ASN A 197 -24.99 0.87 9.56
N MET A 198 -23.94 0.79 8.72
CA MET A 198 -24.01 1.31 7.34
C MET A 198 -25.07 0.57 6.53
N LEU A 199 -25.13 -0.77 6.62
CA LEU A 199 -26.14 -1.58 5.94
C LEU A 199 -27.55 -1.29 6.44
N ALA A 200 -27.72 -1.16 7.76
CA ALA A 200 -29.00 -0.81 8.36
C ALA A 200 -29.52 0.55 7.88
N ASP A 201 -28.66 1.57 7.81
CA ASP A 201 -29.02 2.88 7.27
C ASP A 201 -29.49 2.79 5.81
N VAL A 202 -28.79 2.02 4.97
CA VAL A 202 -29.21 1.79 3.58
C VAL A 202 -30.54 1.04 3.50
N PHE A 203 -30.74 -0.02 4.30
CA PHE A 203 -32.03 -0.73 4.32
C PHE A 203 -33.18 0.15 4.77
N GLU A 204 -32.97 1.02 5.76
CA GLU A 204 -33.97 1.99 6.21
C GLU A 204 -34.31 3.00 5.10
N LYS A 205 -33.29 3.52 4.39
CA LYS A 205 -33.48 4.42 3.24
C LYS A 205 -34.26 3.76 2.09
N LEU A 206 -34.06 2.46 1.87
CA LEU A 206 -34.77 1.68 0.85
C LEU A 206 -36.14 1.16 1.32
N GLY A 207 -36.55 1.45 2.56
CA GLY A 207 -37.84 0.98 3.13
C GLY A 207 -37.87 -0.52 3.47
N MET A 208 -36.73 -1.20 3.48
CA MET A 208 -36.61 -2.64 3.69
C MET A 208 -36.47 -3.00 5.18
N LEU A 209 -37.48 -2.63 5.98
CA LEU A 209 -37.44 -2.78 7.44
C LEU A 209 -37.23 -4.23 7.90
N ASP A 210 -37.88 -5.19 7.25
CA ASP A 210 -37.73 -6.62 7.58
C ASP A 210 -36.28 -7.10 7.49
N LYS A 211 -35.53 -6.62 6.49
CA LYS A 211 -34.10 -6.96 6.32
C LYS A 211 -33.24 -6.26 7.36
N CYS A 212 -33.56 -5.01 7.68
CA CYS A 212 -32.87 -4.25 8.72
C CYS A 212 -32.99 -4.93 10.10
N ASP A 213 -34.19 -5.37 10.48
CA ASP A 213 -34.44 -6.05 11.75
C ASP A 213 -33.75 -7.41 11.81
N LYS A 214 -33.81 -8.19 10.72
CA LYS A 214 -33.05 -9.45 10.60
C LYS A 214 -31.55 -9.22 10.76
N LEU A 215 -31.00 -8.19 10.12
CA LEU A 215 -29.58 -7.84 10.22
C LEU A 215 -29.18 -7.48 11.65
N LYS A 216 -29.94 -6.59 12.30
CA LYS A 216 -29.71 -6.17 13.70
C LYS A 216 -29.85 -7.35 14.68
N SER A 217 -30.78 -8.26 14.42
CA SER A 217 -30.95 -9.48 15.22
C SER A 217 -29.81 -10.49 15.01
N LYS A 218 -29.28 -10.61 13.78
CA LYS A 218 -28.14 -11.51 13.47
C LYS A 218 -26.83 -10.99 14.05
N TYR A 219 -26.63 -9.67 14.02
CA TYR A 219 -25.43 -9.00 14.53
C TYR A 219 -25.76 -7.93 15.59
N PRO A 220 -26.18 -8.35 16.79
CA PRO A 220 -26.49 -7.40 17.84
C PRO A 220 -25.23 -6.71 18.37
N PRO A 221 -25.34 -5.46 18.83
CA PRO A 221 -24.21 -4.71 19.35
C PRO A 221 -23.60 -5.39 20.57
N PRO A 222 -22.28 -5.25 20.78
CA PRO A 222 -21.61 -5.85 21.92
C PRO A 222 -22.13 -5.25 23.23
N THR A 223 -22.71 -6.07 24.08
CA THR A 223 -23.16 -5.69 25.41
C THR A 223 -21.99 -5.75 26.41
N TRP A 224 -22.04 -4.86 27.40
CA TRP A 224 -20.98 -4.73 28.39
C TRP A 224 -21.55 -4.92 29.78
N GLU A 225 -20.95 -5.83 30.52
CA GLU A 225 -21.25 -6.07 31.92
C GLU A 225 -20.18 -5.44 32.80
N TYR A 226 -20.60 -4.86 33.91
CA TYR A 226 -19.68 -4.43 34.95
C TYR A 226 -19.58 -5.52 36.00
N ARG A 227 -18.37 -6.01 36.26
CA ARG A 227 -18.11 -6.96 37.34
C ARG A 227 -17.08 -6.39 38.30
N TYR A 228 -17.28 -6.63 39.58
CA TYR A 228 -16.30 -6.29 40.59
C TYR A 228 -15.29 -7.42 40.71
N PHE A 229 -14.01 -7.09 40.55
CA PHE A 229 -12.89 -7.98 40.80
C PHE A 229 -11.95 -7.31 41.80
N LYS A 230 -11.75 -7.95 42.96
CA LYS A 230 -10.87 -7.44 44.04
C LYS A 230 -11.20 -5.98 44.43
N GLY A 231 -12.48 -5.66 44.57
CA GLY A 231 -12.96 -4.31 44.92
C GLY A 231 -12.91 -3.27 43.79
N ARG A 232 -12.38 -3.60 42.60
CA ARG A 232 -12.37 -2.71 41.42
C ARG A 232 -13.50 -3.06 40.46
N ARG A 233 -14.25 -2.05 39.99
CA ARG A 233 -15.27 -2.22 38.94
C ARG A 233 -14.58 -2.33 37.58
N VAL A 234 -14.66 -3.51 36.97
CA VAL A 234 -14.10 -3.78 35.63
C VAL A 234 -15.25 -3.97 34.66
N ARG A 235 -15.20 -3.26 33.53
CA ARG A 235 -16.14 -3.45 32.42
C ARG A 235 -15.64 -4.63 31.58
N LYS A 236 -16.44 -5.69 31.48
CA LYS A 236 -16.16 -6.88 30.69
C LYS A 236 -17.15 -6.94 29.52
N GLN A 237 -16.63 -7.13 28.31
CA GLN A 237 -17.48 -7.40 27.15
C GLN A 237 -18.14 -8.77 27.33
N VAL A 238 -19.47 -8.83 27.17
CA VAL A 238 -20.19 -10.11 27.18
C VAL A 238 -19.86 -10.83 25.88
N LYS A 239 -19.27 -12.03 25.97
CA LYS A 239 -19.10 -12.88 24.79
C LYS A 239 -20.48 -13.37 24.39
N GLN A 240 -21.02 -12.84 23.30
CA GLN A 240 -22.20 -13.40 22.68
C GLN A 240 -21.80 -14.75 22.08
N ILE A 241 -22.37 -15.83 22.62
CA ILE A 241 -22.27 -17.16 22.04
C ILE A 241 -23.24 -17.15 20.86
N TYR A 242 -22.72 -17.09 19.63
CA TYR A 242 -23.55 -17.32 18.46
C TYR A 242 -23.95 -18.79 18.50
N SER A 243 -25.26 -19.05 18.49
CA SER A 243 -25.84 -20.38 18.41
C SER A 243 -25.12 -21.15 17.30
N SER A 244 -24.42 -22.22 17.68
CA SER A 244 -23.60 -23.07 16.81
C SER A 244 -24.40 -23.90 15.80
N ASN A 245 -25.58 -23.43 15.37
CA ASN A 245 -26.55 -24.20 14.59
C ASN A 245 -27.10 -23.43 13.36
N MET A 246 -26.30 -22.57 12.72
CA MET A 246 -26.65 -22.09 11.37
C MET A 246 -25.90 -22.97 10.37
N ARG A 247 -26.53 -24.06 9.93
CA ARG A 247 -26.17 -24.70 8.65
C ARG A 247 -26.39 -23.66 7.54
N PRO A 248 -25.60 -23.66 6.46
CA PRO A 248 -25.87 -22.77 5.34
C PRO A 248 -27.15 -23.21 4.66
N GLU A 249 -28.22 -22.42 4.78
CA GLU A 249 -29.30 -22.44 3.81
C GLU A 249 -28.79 -21.71 2.56
N LEU A 250 -28.35 -22.48 1.56
CA LEU A 250 -28.18 -22.03 0.18
C LEU A 250 -29.56 -21.90 -0.49
N PRO A 251 -29.64 -21.21 -1.64
CA PRO A 251 -29.65 -19.78 -1.82
C PRO A 251 -31.08 -19.29 -2.12
N PHE A 252 -31.22 -17.96 -2.23
CA PHE A 252 -32.42 -17.27 -2.71
C PHE A 252 -33.06 -17.98 -3.92
N ASP A 253 -34.24 -18.58 -3.71
CA ASP A 253 -35.05 -19.19 -4.75
C ASP A 253 -35.70 -18.10 -5.60
N ASN A 254 -35.11 -17.84 -6.77
CA ASN A 254 -35.76 -17.08 -7.84
C ASN A 254 -36.76 -18.02 -8.52
N GLY A 255 -38.03 -17.88 -8.11
CA GLY A 255 -39.11 -18.69 -8.64
C GLY A 255 -39.18 -18.71 -10.16
N VAL A 256 -38.97 -19.89 -10.73
CA VAL A 256 -39.55 -20.31 -12.01
C VAL A 256 -40.01 -21.76 -11.85
N THR A 257 -41.33 -21.95 -11.81
CA THR A 257 -42.00 -23.24 -11.86
C THR A 257 -41.74 -23.93 -13.21
N THR A 258 -41.15 -25.12 -13.18
CA THR A 258 -41.32 -26.10 -14.25
C THR A 258 -41.78 -27.43 -13.66
N GLU A 259 -42.98 -27.84 -14.08
CA GLU A 259 -43.69 -29.05 -13.68
C GLU A 259 -42.90 -30.32 -13.98
N TYR A 260 -42.81 -31.20 -12.98
CA TYR A 260 -42.39 -32.59 -13.18
C TYR A 260 -43.60 -33.44 -13.56
N VAL A 261 -43.65 -33.87 -14.82
CA VAL A 261 -44.48 -34.99 -15.25
C VAL A 261 -43.83 -36.29 -14.78
N ARG A 262 -44.50 -36.98 -13.85
CA ARG A 262 -44.25 -38.38 -13.49
C ARG A 262 -44.31 -39.25 -14.74
N ASN A 263 -43.34 -40.14 -14.91
CA ASN A 263 -43.62 -41.45 -15.51
C ASN A 263 -42.92 -42.55 -14.71
N SER A 264 -43.76 -43.43 -14.19
CA SER A 264 -43.44 -44.74 -13.64
C SER A 264 -42.94 -45.67 -14.75
N ILE A 265 -42.01 -46.56 -14.41
CA ILE A 265 -42.11 -48.03 -14.44
C ILE A 265 -40.95 -48.57 -13.60
#